data_AF-A0A543P0N6-F1
#
_entry.id   AF-A0A543P0N6-F1
#
_cell.length_a   1.000
_cell.length_b   1.000
_cell.length_c   1.000
_cell.angle_alpha   90.00
_cell.angle_beta   90.00
_cell.angle_gamma   90.00
#
_symmetry.space_group_name_H-M   'P 1'
#
loop_
_entity.id
_entity.type
_entity.pdbx_description
1 polymer ?
#
loop_
_entity_poly.entity_id
_entity_poly.type
_entity_poly.pdbx_seq_one_letter_code
_entity_poly.pdbx_strand_id
1 'polypeptide(L)'
;MPAAVLAVAGRLRSVAVLIDTPVWPWRGRLWSHLVSDVSYDELHVFVETELGIPRRAFQGDHYDVPEDLYDIAVAAGAQPVGARELLARLMAAGLRVKKPRFGA
;
A
#
# COMPACT_ATOMS: atom_id res chain seq x y z
N MET A 1 -39.15 14.81 24.14
CA MET A 1 -38.57 13.81 23.22
C MET A 1 -37.58 14.52 22.31
N PRO A 2 -36.26 14.54 22.59
CA PRO A 2 -35.30 15.08 21.63
C PRO A 2 -34.97 13.99 20.61
N ALA A 3 -35.14 14.32 19.33
CA ALA A 3 -34.67 13.51 18.22
C ALA A 3 -33.14 13.52 18.24
N ALA A 4 -32.54 12.35 18.46
CA ALA A 4 -31.11 12.16 18.33
C ALA A 4 -30.73 12.28 16.85
N VAL A 5 -29.98 13.32 16.52
CA VAL A 5 -29.19 13.36 15.28
C VAL A 5 -28.17 12.23 15.41
N LEU A 6 -28.42 11.14 14.69
CA LEU A 6 -27.47 10.04 14.57
C LEU A 6 -26.31 10.57 13.72
N ALA A 7 -25.31 11.17 14.37
CA ALA A 7 -24.00 11.29 13.79
C ALA A 7 -23.51 9.86 13.53
N VAL A 8 -23.60 9.41 12.28
CA VAL A 8 -22.81 8.27 11.82
C VAL A 8 -21.36 8.75 11.92
N ALA A 9 -20.76 8.51 13.09
CA ALA A 9 -19.33 8.43 13.24
C ALA A 9 -18.87 7.21 12.44
N GLY A 10 -18.93 7.33 11.12
CA GLY A 10 -18.17 6.49 10.21
C GLY A 10 -16.74 6.72 10.62
N ARG A 11 -16.20 5.79 11.40
CA ARG A 11 -14.80 5.74 11.80
C ARG A 11 -14.01 6.04 10.53
N LEU A 12 -13.37 7.21 10.48
CA LEU A 12 -12.43 7.57 9.42
C LEU A 12 -11.35 6.49 9.49
N ARG A 13 -11.51 5.43 8.72
CA ARG A 13 -10.45 4.45 8.53
C ARG A 13 -9.45 5.20 7.68
N SER A 14 -8.45 5.78 8.34
CA SER A 14 -7.23 6.21 7.66
C SER A 14 -6.82 5.07 6.73
N VAL A 15 -6.63 5.39 5.45
CA VAL A 15 -6.17 4.44 4.43
C VAL A 15 -4.96 3.69 4.98
N ALA A 16 -5.03 2.37 5.07
CA ALA A 16 -3.97 1.56 5.67
C ALA A 16 -3.04 1.03 4.57
N VAL A 17 -2.41 1.99 3.88
CA VAL A 17 -1.35 1.70 2.92
C VAL A 17 -0.02 1.62 3.67
N LEU A 18 0.74 0.57 3.40
CA LEU A 18 2.01 0.27 4.04
C LEU A 18 3.13 0.40 3.03
N ILE A 19 4.22 1.06 3.39
CA ILE A 19 5.42 1.18 2.57
C ILE A 19 6.65 0.69 3.34
N ASP A 20 7.52 -0.10 2.72
CA ASP A 20 8.81 -0.45 3.32
C ASP A 20 9.92 0.52 2.92
N THR A 21 11.01 0.51 3.68
CA THR A 21 12.20 1.33 3.37
C THR A 21 12.76 0.95 2.00
N PRO A 22 13.13 1.92 1.15
CA PRO A 22 13.69 1.62 -0.17
C PRO A 22 15.07 0.99 0.01
N VAL A 23 15.15 -0.33 -0.19
CA VAL A 23 16.39 -1.11 -0.03
C VAL A 23 16.67 -2.00 -1.23
N TRP A 24 15.71 -2.15 -2.15
CA TRP A 24 15.87 -3.03 -3.31
C TRP A 24 16.56 -2.30 -4.47
N PRO A 25 17.79 -2.69 -4.86
CA PRO A 25 18.50 -2.00 -5.94
C PRO A 25 18.03 -2.49 -7.31
N TRP A 26 17.51 -1.58 -8.13
CA TRP A 26 17.16 -1.88 -9.52
C TRP A 26 17.28 -0.67 -10.43
N ARG A 27 17.97 -0.85 -11.57
CA ARG A 27 18.22 0.19 -12.59
C ARG A 27 18.80 1.50 -12.02
N GLY A 28 19.71 1.38 -11.05
CA GLY A 28 20.42 2.54 -10.46
C GLY A 28 19.60 3.33 -9.45
N ARG A 29 18.48 2.77 -8.95
CA ARG A 29 17.62 3.36 -7.92
C ARG A 29 17.30 2.32 -6.85
N LEU A 30 16.96 2.79 -5.66
CA LEU A 30 16.36 1.97 -4.62
C LEU A 30 14.84 1.96 -4.76
N TRP A 31 14.23 0.85 -4.36
CA TRP A 31 12.78 0.63 -4.48
C TRP A 31 12.22 0.09 -3.17
N SER A 32 11.01 0.56 -2.88
CA SER A 32 10.12 0.13 -1.81
C SER A 32 8.98 -0.69 -2.38
N HIS A 33 8.38 -1.53 -1.55
CA HIS A 33 7.09 -2.17 -1.78
C HIS A 33 6.00 -1.36 -1.09
N LEU A 34 4.90 -1.15 -1.80
CA LEU A 34 3.70 -0.49 -1.32
C LEU A 34 2.51 -1.46 -1.42
N VAL A 35 1.83 -1.67 -0.31
CA VAL A 35 0.68 -2.59 -0.20
C VAL A 35 -0.46 -1.95 0.59
N SER A 36 -1.63 -2.58 0.55
CA SER A 36 -2.70 -2.35 1.53
C SER A 36 -2.92 -3.63 2.34
N ASP A 37 -3.27 -3.48 3.62
CA ASP A 37 -3.75 -4.56 4.47
C ASP A 37 -5.29 -4.58 4.61
N VAL A 38 -6.01 -3.84 3.75
CA VAL A 38 -7.48 -3.75 3.72
C VAL A 38 -8.05 -4.15 2.37
N SER A 39 -7.62 -3.52 1.27
CA SER A 39 -8.12 -3.83 -0.07
C SER A 39 -7.20 -3.33 -1.17
N TYR A 40 -7.29 -3.92 -2.37
CA TYR A 40 -6.55 -3.39 -3.50
C TYR A 40 -7.15 -2.08 -4.02
N ASP A 41 -8.47 -1.87 -3.90
CA ASP A 41 -9.13 -0.67 -4.40
C ASP A 41 -8.58 0.61 -3.75
N GLU A 42 -8.38 0.62 -2.43
CA GLU A 42 -7.76 1.77 -1.75
C GLU A 42 -6.28 1.96 -2.16
N LEU A 43 -5.56 0.85 -2.40
CA LEU A 43 -4.18 0.91 -2.86
C LEU A 43 -4.11 1.55 -4.26
N HIS A 44 -5.07 1.23 -5.14
CA HIS A 44 -5.13 1.80 -6.48
C HIS A 44 -5.46 3.28 -6.44
N VAL A 45 -6.45 3.67 -5.64
CA VAL A 45 -6.81 5.07 -5.46
C VAL A 45 -5.61 5.85 -4.92
N PHE A 46 -4.97 5.39 -3.84
CA PHE A 46 -3.80 6.04 -3.24
C PHE A 46 -2.66 6.22 -4.25
N VAL A 47 -2.35 5.17 -5.01
CA VAL A 47 -1.23 5.20 -5.96
C VAL A 47 -1.52 6.13 -7.14
N GLU A 48 -2.76 6.16 -7.61
CA GLU A 48 -3.20 7.04 -8.69
C GLU A 48 -3.21 8.52 -8.24
N THR A 49 -3.76 8.81 -7.07
CA THR A 49 -3.92 10.19 -6.59
C THR A 49 -2.63 10.80 -6.06
N GLU A 50 -1.82 10.03 -5.34
CA GLU A 50 -0.67 10.56 -4.59
C GLU A 50 0.66 10.38 -5.32
N LEU A 51 0.81 9.30 -6.09
CA LEU A 51 2.10 8.91 -6.68
C LEU A 51 2.12 9.00 -8.22
N GLY A 52 0.96 9.11 -8.86
CA GLY A 52 0.83 9.15 -10.32
C GLY A 52 1.34 7.88 -11.03
N ILE A 53 1.45 6.75 -10.31
CA ILE A 53 1.93 5.49 -10.88
C ILE A 53 0.73 4.80 -11.56
N PRO A 54 0.87 4.37 -12.82
CA PRO A 54 -0.26 3.83 -13.57
C PRO A 54 -0.69 2.45 -13.06
N ARG A 55 -1.99 2.16 -13.16
CA ARG A 55 -2.61 0.88 -12.75
C ARG A 55 -1.90 -0.38 -13.26
N ARG A 56 -1.36 -0.34 -14.49
CA ARG A 56 -0.61 -1.45 -15.12
C ARG A 56 0.70 -1.83 -14.39
N ALA A 57 1.20 -0.98 -13.51
CA ALA A 57 2.39 -1.25 -12.69
C ALA A 57 2.08 -2.16 -11.49
N PHE A 58 0.80 -2.46 -11.23
CA PHE A 58 0.38 -3.35 -10.16
C PHE A 58 0.89 -4.78 -10.40
N GLN A 59 1.55 -5.36 -9.41
CA GLN A 59 2.22 -6.66 -9.52
C GLN A 59 1.40 -7.83 -8.96
N GLY A 60 0.09 -7.65 -8.84
CA GLY A 60 -0.86 -8.64 -8.33
C GLY A 60 -1.25 -8.39 -6.87
N ASP A 61 -0.36 -7.85 -6.06
CA ASP A 61 -0.64 -7.51 -4.66
C ASP A 61 0.11 -6.29 -4.10
N HIS A 62 1.02 -5.70 -4.88
CA HIS A 62 1.81 -4.53 -4.48
C HIS A 62 2.13 -3.64 -5.68
N TYR A 63 2.62 -2.44 -5.38
CA TYR A 63 3.36 -1.60 -6.31
C TYR A 63 4.82 -1.50 -5.84
N ASP A 64 5.73 -1.38 -6.79
CA ASP A 64 7.11 -0.97 -6.51
C ASP A 64 7.18 0.55 -6.62
N VAL A 65 7.64 1.20 -5.56
CA VAL A 65 7.75 2.65 -5.45
C VAL A 65 9.24 3.00 -5.45
N PRO A 66 9.71 3.84 -6.39
CA PRO A 66 11.11 4.26 -6.38
C PRO A 66 11.40 5.20 -5.21
N GLU A 67 12.65 5.24 -4.75
CA GLU A 67 13.08 6.01 -3.57
C GLU A 67 12.66 7.49 -3.60
N ASP A 68 12.67 8.14 -4.77
CA ASP A 68 12.28 9.54 -4.92
C ASP A 68 10.78 9.81 -4.60
N LEU A 69 9.95 8.77 -4.59
CA LEU A 69 8.53 8.86 -4.25
C LEU A 69 8.22 8.37 -2.82
N TYR A 70 9.21 7.86 -2.09
CA TYR A 70 9.01 7.31 -0.75
C TYR A 70 8.47 8.38 0.21
N ASP A 71 9.14 9.53 0.29
CA ASP A 71 8.73 10.61 1.20
C ASP A 71 7.37 11.19 0.83
N ILE A 72 7.03 11.20 -0.46
CA ILE A 72 5.70 11.61 -0.95
C ILE A 72 4.63 10.62 -0.46
N ALA A 73 4.88 9.31 -0.59
CA ALA A 73 3.96 8.29 -0.10
C ALA A 73 3.74 8.42 1.42
N VAL A 74 4.81 8.62 2.19
CA VAL A 74 4.71 8.80 3.65
C VAL A 74 3.94 10.08 3.99
N ALA A 75 4.23 11.19 3.32
CA ALA A 75 3.53 12.47 3.52
C ALA A 75 2.03 12.38 3.16
N ALA A 76 1.68 11.57 2.17
CA ALA A 76 0.31 11.31 1.76
C ALA A 76 -0.45 10.31 2.68
N GLY A 77 0.24 9.72 3.67
CA GLY A 77 -0.37 8.86 4.67
C GLY A 77 -0.03 7.38 4.57
N ALA A 78 0.87 6.97 3.67
CA ALA A 78 1.42 5.61 3.72
C ALA A 78 2.21 5.41 5.02
N GLN A 79 1.91 4.34 5.76
CA GLN A 79 2.59 4.01 6.99
C GLN A 79 3.94 3.34 6.67
N PRO A 80 5.08 3.93 7.08
CA PRO A 80 6.38 3.28 6.94
C PRO A 80 6.49 2.11 7.92
N VAL A 81 6.83 0.93 7.41
CA VAL A 81 6.97 -0.31 8.19
C VAL A 81 8.19 -1.11 7.70
N GLY A 82 8.62 -2.12 8.46
CA GLY A 82 9.62 -3.05 7.97
C GLY A 82 9.04 -4.04 6.95
N ALA A 83 9.85 -4.49 5.98
CA ALA A 83 9.41 -5.44 4.94
C ALA A 83 8.77 -6.74 5.51
N ARG A 84 9.26 -7.22 6.66
CA ARG A 84 8.67 -8.39 7.36
C ARG A 84 7.27 -8.11 7.89
N GLU A 85 7.07 -6.93 8.46
CA GLU A 85 5.77 -6.50 8.98
C GLU A 85 4.78 -6.25 7.85
N LEU A 86 5.23 -5.57 6.80
CA LEU A 86 4.48 -5.34 5.57
C LEU A 86 3.95 -6.68 5.01
N LEU A 87 4.83 -7.66 4.83
CA LEU A 87 4.46 -8.97 4.34
C LEU A 87 3.51 -9.71 5.29
N ALA A 88 3.74 -9.62 6.61
CA ALA A 88 2.88 -10.25 7.61
C ALA A 88 1.45 -9.70 7.57
N ARG A 89 1.29 -8.37 7.47
CA ARG A 89 -0.03 -7.73 7.38
C ARG A 89 -0.73 -8.03 6.05
N LEU A 90 0.01 -8.00 4.93
CA LEU A 90 -0.53 -8.39 3.62
C LEU A 90 -1.04 -9.84 3.62
N MET A 91 -0.31 -10.77 4.26
CA MET A 91 -0.74 -12.15 4.41
C MET A 91 -1.97 -12.27 5.34
N ALA A 92 -1.98 -11.55 6.47
CA ALA A 92 -3.11 -11.55 7.40
C ALA A 92 -4.39 -11.00 6.77
N ALA A 93 -4.26 -10.04 5.84
CA ALA A 93 -5.37 -9.51 5.05
C ALA A 93 -5.87 -10.47 3.95
N GLY A 94 -5.16 -11.58 3.70
CA GLY A 94 -5.49 -12.52 2.62
C GLY A 94 -5.19 -11.97 1.22
N LEU A 95 -4.40 -10.89 1.13
CA LEU A 95 -4.11 -10.16 -0.11
C LEU A 95 -2.77 -10.57 -0.74
N ARG A 96 -2.01 -11.51 -0.17
CA ARG A 96 -0.76 -11.97 -0.78
C ARG A 96 -1.03 -12.89 -1.98
N VAL A 97 -0.56 -12.48 -3.16
CA VAL A 97 -0.54 -13.31 -4.37
C VAL A 97 0.81 -13.99 -4.49
N LYS A 98 0.84 -15.32 -4.35
CA LYS A 98 2.04 -16.10 -4.66
C LYS A 98 2.22 -16.17 -6.17
N LYS A 99 3.28 -15.55 -6.69
CA LYS A 99 3.68 -15.75 -8.09
C LYS A 99 4.12 -17.22 -8.27
N PRO A 100 3.65 -17.92 -9.32
CA PRO A 100 4.11 -19.27 -9.60
C PRO A 100 5.63 -19.27 -9.76
N ARG A 101 6.29 -20.27 -9.17
CA ARG A 101 7.70 -20.49 -9.43
C ARG A 101 7.80 -21.06 -10.85
N PHE A 102 8.27 -20.27 -11.80
CA PHE A 102 8.65 -20.82 -13.10
C PHE A 102 9.92 -21.66 -12.87
N GLY A 103 9.77 -22.99 -12.91
CA GLY A 103 10.86 -23.93 -12.69
C GLY A 103 10.38 -25.25 -12.07
N ALA A 104 9.81 -26.11 -12.91
CA ALA A 104 9.88 -27.56 -12.78
C ALA A 104 10.16 -28.11 -14.19
#